data_AF-A0A358AYW8-F1
#
_entry.id   AF-A0A358AYW8-F1
#
_cell.length_a   1.000
_cell.length_b   1.000
_cell.length_c   1.000
_cell.angle_alpha   90.00
_cell.angle_beta   90.00
_cell.angle_gamma   90.00
#
_symmetry.space_group_name_H-M   'P 1'
#
loop_
_entity.id
_entity.type
_entity.pdbx_description
1 polymer ?
#
loop_
_entity_poly.entity_id
_entity_poly.type
_entity_poly.pdbx_seq_one_letter_code
_entity_poly.pdbx_strand_id
1 'polypeptide(L)'
;MTMLPIDDALPDLIAALRACGMAVLQAPPGAGKTTRVPLALLQSGLAPGRILMLEPRRLAARAAAERMAATLGEEPGQTVGYRIRGEAKVSRATRIEVVTEGILTRMLQSDPGLDGIGAVIFDEFHERSLNTDLGLALTLEIRGALRDDLLLVVMSATLDAAPVAALMGDAPLVTSAA
;
A
#
# COMPACT_ATOMS: atom_id res chain seq x y z
N MET A 1 7.40 17.66 13.59
CA MET A 1 7.37 16.19 13.47
C MET A 1 8.80 15.72 13.27
N THR A 2 9.20 14.61 13.87
CA THR A 2 10.52 13.99 13.65
C THR A 2 10.59 13.44 12.22
N MET A 3 11.67 13.75 11.49
CA MET A 3 11.96 13.11 10.20
C MET A 3 12.23 11.63 10.42
N LEU A 4 11.69 10.80 9.54
CA LEU A 4 11.95 9.37 9.48
C LEU A 4 12.76 9.05 8.22
N PRO A 5 13.57 7.96 8.20
CA PRO A 5 14.40 7.62 7.04
C PRO A 5 13.62 7.54 5.73
N ILE A 6 12.36 7.08 5.79
CA ILE A 6 11.52 6.96 4.60
C ILE A 6 11.21 8.30 3.93
N ASP A 7 11.25 9.41 4.67
CA ASP A 7 10.83 10.72 4.17
C ASP A 7 11.71 11.18 2.99
N ASP A 8 12.99 10.77 2.96
CA ASP A 8 13.93 11.09 1.88
C ASP A 8 13.62 10.31 0.59
N ALA A 9 12.99 9.13 0.69
CA ALA A 9 12.65 8.28 -0.45
C ALA A 9 11.26 8.59 -1.04
N LEU A 10 10.41 9.35 -0.34
CA LEU A 10 9.06 9.65 -0.80
C LEU A 10 9.02 10.41 -2.14
N PRO A 11 9.86 11.43 -2.39
CA PRO A 11 9.84 12.14 -3.68
C PRO A 11 10.12 11.20 -4.86
N ASP A 12 11.13 10.33 -4.72
CA ASP A 12 11.52 9.36 -5.75
C ASP A 12 10.45 8.29 -5.97
N LEU A 13 9.81 7.82 -4.89
CA LEU A 13 8.68 6.90 -4.97
C LEU A 13 7.50 7.51 -5.73
N ILE A 14 7.13 8.75 -5.41
CA ILE A 14 6.03 9.45 -6.09
C ILE A 14 6.39 9.72 -7.56
N ALA A 15 7.64 10.06 -7.86
CA ALA A 15 8.10 10.22 -9.23
C ALA A 15 8.02 8.91 -10.04
N ALA A 16 8.48 7.79 -9.46
CA ALA A 16 8.39 6.47 -10.06
C ALA A 16 6.93 6.06 -10.35
N LEU A 17 6.03 6.26 -9.37
CA LEU A 17 4.61 5.96 -9.56
C LEU A 17 3.95 6.81 -10.63
N ARG A 18 4.32 8.09 -10.72
CA ARG A 18 3.82 8.97 -11.79
C ARG A 18 4.27 8.52 -13.18
N ALA A 19 5.51 8.04 -13.30
CA ALA A 19 6.09 7.65 -14.57
C ALA A 19 5.67 6.25 -15.03
N CYS A 20 5.61 5.29 -14.11
CA CYS A 20 5.49 3.87 -14.44
C CYS A 20 4.22 3.21 -13.89
N GLY A 21 3.45 3.89 -13.04
CA GLY A 21 2.27 3.33 -12.36
C GLY A 21 2.59 2.28 -11.30
N MET A 22 3.84 1.82 -11.20
CA MET A 22 4.29 0.82 -10.26
C MET A 22 5.64 1.18 -9.65
N ALA A 23 5.88 0.72 -8.42
CA ALA A 23 7.20 0.82 -7.79
C ALA A 23 7.39 -0.26 -6.72
N VAL A 24 8.64 -0.66 -6.51
CA VAL A 24 9.05 -1.45 -5.34
C VAL A 24 9.83 -0.55 -4.40
N LEU A 25 9.42 -0.49 -3.14
CA LEU A 25 10.04 0.31 -2.11
C LEU A 25 10.76 -0.57 -1.09
N GLN A 26 12.06 -0.39 -0.97
CA GLN A 26 12.89 -1.05 0.02
C GLN A 26 13.31 -0.05 1.10
N ALA A 27 13.03 -0.37 2.36
CA ALA A 27 13.53 0.43 3.49
C ALA A 27 13.65 -0.45 4.74
N PRO A 28 14.55 -0.18 5.68
CA PRO A 28 14.68 -1.00 6.88
C PRO A 28 13.39 -1.04 7.74
N PRO A 29 13.21 -2.05 8.60
CA PRO A 29 12.18 -2.04 9.63
C PRO A 29 12.23 -0.75 10.45
N GLY A 30 11.08 -0.21 10.82
CA GLY A 30 11.01 1.03 11.60
C GLY A 30 11.26 2.32 10.82
N ALA A 31 11.63 2.26 9.53
CA ALA A 31 11.83 3.46 8.69
C ALA A 31 10.56 4.31 8.49
N GLY A 32 9.37 3.78 8.79
CA GLY A 32 8.10 4.51 8.72
C GLY A 32 7.24 4.20 7.49
N LYS A 33 7.63 3.23 6.64
CA LYS A 33 6.94 2.80 5.40
C LYS A 33 5.41 2.78 5.52
N THR A 34 4.90 1.89 6.37
CA THR A 34 3.48 1.63 6.64
C THR A 34 2.63 2.87 6.89
N THR A 35 3.21 3.90 7.49
CA THR A 35 2.47 5.08 7.97
C THR A 35 2.75 6.35 7.21
N ARG A 36 3.86 6.42 6.46
CA ARG A 36 4.25 7.60 5.70
C ARG A 36 3.87 7.46 4.24
N VAL A 37 4.08 6.28 3.65
CA VAL A 37 3.86 6.06 2.21
C VAL A 37 2.40 6.25 1.80
N PRO A 38 1.39 5.68 2.51
CA PRO A 38 -0.01 5.91 2.12
C PRO A 38 -0.43 7.38 2.23
N LEU A 39 0.06 8.08 3.27
CA LEU A 39 -0.21 9.52 3.46
C LEU A 39 0.45 10.37 2.38
N ALA A 40 1.70 10.07 2.02
CA ALA A 40 2.41 10.76 0.94
C ALA A 40 1.72 10.55 -0.40
N LEU A 41 1.28 9.32 -0.68
CA LEU A 41 0.53 9.00 -1.90
C LEU A 41 -0.81 9.74 -1.93
N LEU A 42 -1.54 9.80 -0.81
CA LEU A 42 -2.77 10.58 -0.70
C LEU A 42 -2.53 12.08 -0.97
N GLN A 43 -1.49 12.65 -0.37
CA GLN A 43 -1.13 14.07 -0.53
C GLN A 43 -0.66 14.40 -1.94
N SER A 44 -0.02 13.46 -2.64
CA SER A 44 0.43 13.65 -4.01
C SER A 44 -0.70 13.82 -5.03
N GLY A 45 -1.91 13.36 -4.68
CA GLY A 45 -3.07 13.36 -5.58
C GLY A 45 -2.98 12.37 -6.74
N LEU A 46 -1.95 11.50 -6.79
CA LEU A 46 -1.75 10.56 -7.88
C LEU A 46 -2.82 9.45 -7.95
N ALA A 47 -3.32 8.99 -6.79
CA ALA A 47 -4.29 7.90 -6.73
C ALA A 47 -5.73 8.47 -6.80
N PRO A 48 -6.45 8.32 -7.93
CA PRO A 48 -7.87 8.67 -7.98
C PRO A 48 -8.68 7.75 -7.06
N GLY A 49 -9.56 8.28 -6.21
CA GLY A 49 -10.34 7.45 -5.30
C GLY A 49 -9.56 7.00 -4.05
N ARG A 50 -9.74 5.75 -3.62
CA ARG A 50 -9.16 5.20 -2.38
C ARG A 50 -7.82 4.50 -2.63
N ILE A 51 -6.98 4.52 -1.61
CA ILE A 51 -5.74 3.75 -1.49
C ILE A 51 -6.04 2.55 -0.59
N LEU A 52 -5.86 1.35 -1.12
CA LEU A 52 -5.99 0.11 -0.38
C LEU A 52 -4.61 -0.38 0.05
N MET A 53 -4.36 -0.49 1.35
CA MET A 53 -3.08 -1.00 1.85
C MET A 53 -3.27 -2.35 2.52
N LEU A 54 -2.60 -3.36 2.01
CA LEU A 54 -2.46 -4.64 2.68
C LEU A 54 -1.46 -4.54 3.82
N GLU A 55 -1.86 -5.00 5.00
CA GLU A 55 -0.99 -5.28 6.13
C GLU A 55 -1.32 -6.70 6.64
N PRO A 56 -0.38 -7.66 6.58
CA PRO A 56 -0.67 -9.09 6.81
C PRO A 56 -1.21 -9.38 8.22
N ARG A 57 -0.81 -8.60 9.23
CA ARG A 57 -1.14 -8.87 10.62
C ARG A 57 -2.29 -7.99 11.09
N ARG A 58 -3.37 -8.60 11.62
CA ARG A 58 -4.56 -7.87 12.11
C ARG A 58 -4.26 -6.73 13.07
N LEU A 59 -3.40 -6.97 14.07
CA LEU A 59 -3.04 -5.94 15.06
C LEU A 59 -2.21 -4.82 14.43
N ALA A 60 -1.32 -5.15 13.49
CA ALA A 60 -0.54 -4.16 12.76
C ALA A 60 -1.43 -3.33 11.82
N ALA A 61 -2.40 -3.94 11.13
CA ALA A 61 -3.33 -3.24 10.25
C ALA A 61 -4.14 -2.18 11.01
N ARG A 62 -4.65 -2.55 12.19
CA ARG A 62 -5.34 -1.62 13.09
C ARG A 62 -4.39 -0.53 13.60
N ALA A 63 -3.22 -0.89 14.11
CA ALA A 63 -2.25 0.06 14.66
C ALA A 63 -1.73 1.05 13.60
N ALA A 64 -1.54 0.59 12.36
CA ALA A 64 -1.15 1.40 11.21
C ALA A 64 -2.21 2.47 10.91
N ALA A 65 -3.48 2.06 10.81
CA ALA A 65 -4.59 2.98 10.57
C ALA A 65 -4.77 3.97 11.73
N GLU A 66 -4.68 3.52 12.99
CA GLU A 66 -4.73 4.37 14.18
C GLU A 66 -3.60 5.41 14.18
N ARG A 67 -2.36 4.99 13.88
CA ARG A 67 -1.21 5.91 13.83
C ARG A 67 -1.30 6.92 12.69
N MET A 68 -1.79 6.49 11.52
CA MET A 68 -2.00 7.39 10.39
C MET A 68 -3.13 8.39 10.67
N ALA A 69 -4.26 7.96 11.25
CA ALA A 69 -5.34 8.87 11.64
C ALA A 69 -4.87 9.89 12.68
N ALA A 70 -4.14 9.44 13.72
CA ALA A 70 -3.57 10.34 14.72
C ALA A 70 -2.61 11.38 14.13
N THR A 71 -1.87 11.02 13.07
CA THR A 71 -1.00 11.95 12.33
C THR A 71 -1.78 13.08 11.66
N LEU A 72 -3.04 12.82 11.29
CA LEU A 72 -3.96 13.80 10.73
C LEU A 72 -4.79 14.54 11.80
N GLY A 73 -4.64 14.19 13.09
CA GLY A 73 -5.51 14.69 14.15
C GLY A 73 -6.93 14.13 14.09
N GLU A 74 -7.09 12.94 13.51
CA GLU A 74 -8.36 12.28 13.23
C GLU A 74 -8.52 10.96 14.00
N GLU A 75 -9.76 10.49 14.09
CA GLU A 75 -10.08 9.13 14.56
C GLU A 75 -10.17 8.14 13.37
N PRO A 76 -9.82 6.86 13.55
CA PRO A 76 -9.98 5.85 12.49
C PRO A 76 -11.43 5.76 12.01
N GLY A 77 -11.60 5.69 10.69
CA GLY A 77 -12.90 5.71 10.02
C GLY A 77 -13.23 7.06 9.38
N GLN A 78 -12.44 8.10 9.62
CA GLN A 78 -12.45 9.34 8.86
C GLN A 78 -11.61 9.17 7.58
N THR A 79 -10.57 9.98 7.34
CA THR A 79 -9.72 9.90 6.13
C THR A 79 -9.00 8.56 6.06
N VAL A 80 -8.58 8.02 7.20
CA VAL A 80 -7.91 6.72 7.31
C VAL A 80 -8.81 5.75 8.07
N GLY A 81 -8.96 4.55 7.53
CA GLY A 81 -9.75 3.49 8.13
C GLY A 81 -9.08 2.13 7.97
N TYR A 82 -9.72 1.11 8.54
CA TYR A 82 -9.27 -0.27 8.36
C TYR A 82 -10.43 -1.25 8.31
N ARG A 83 -10.17 -2.41 7.71
CA ARG A 83 -11.06 -3.55 7.72
C ARG A 83 -10.25 -4.81 8.01
N ILE A 84 -10.60 -5.48 9.10
CA ILE A 84 -10.02 -6.76 9.52
C ILE A 84 -11.14 -7.75 9.82
N ARG A 85 -10.81 -9.03 9.99
CA ARG A 85 -11.83 -10.04 10.32
C ARG A 85 -12.55 -9.68 11.62
N GLY A 86 -13.86 -9.43 11.53
CA GLY A 86 -14.75 -9.13 12.66
C GLY A 86 -14.78 -7.66 13.08
N GLU A 87 -14.03 -6.77 12.44
CA GLU A 87 -14.00 -5.34 12.80
C GLU A 87 -13.72 -4.47 11.57
N ALA A 88 -14.48 -3.40 11.41
CA ALA A 88 -14.26 -2.41 10.35
C ALA A 88 -14.52 -1.00 10.89
N LYS A 89 -13.57 -0.09 10.67
CA LYS A 89 -13.69 1.34 10.93
C LYS A 89 -13.44 2.10 9.64
N VAL A 90 -14.49 2.25 8.84
CA VAL A 90 -14.46 2.93 7.54
C VAL A 90 -15.75 3.73 7.34
N SER A 91 -15.69 4.78 6.53
CA SER A 91 -16.84 5.60 6.15
C SER A 91 -16.74 6.05 4.70
N ARG A 92 -17.73 6.84 4.24
CA ARG A 92 -17.66 7.50 2.93
C ARG A 92 -16.50 8.50 2.80
N ALA A 93 -15.97 8.98 3.93
CA ALA A 93 -14.83 9.89 3.94
C ALA A 93 -13.49 9.16 3.82
N THR A 94 -13.46 7.83 4.00
CA THR A 94 -12.23 7.05 4.01
C THR A 94 -11.55 7.06 2.65
N ARG A 95 -10.31 7.52 2.62
CA ARG A 95 -9.42 7.59 1.46
C ARG A 95 -8.28 6.58 1.53
N ILE A 96 -7.84 6.20 2.73
CA ILE A 96 -6.88 5.11 2.94
C ILE A 96 -7.59 4.01 3.73
N GLU A 97 -7.71 2.82 3.17
CA GLU A 97 -8.29 1.65 3.83
C GLU A 97 -7.20 0.60 4.03
N VAL A 98 -6.84 0.33 5.29
CA VAL A 98 -5.89 -0.74 5.63
C VAL A 98 -6.64 -2.06 5.79
N VAL A 99 -6.23 -3.09 5.07
CA VAL A 99 -6.90 -4.40 5.05
C VAL A 99 -5.90 -5.52 5.32
N THR A 100 -6.41 -6.65 5.79
CA THR A 100 -5.63 -7.89 5.90
C THR A 100 -5.75 -8.75 4.65
N GLU A 101 -4.84 -9.71 4.49
CA GLU A 101 -4.68 -10.52 3.26
C GLU A 101 -6.00 -11.15 2.79
N GLY A 102 -6.70 -11.88 3.66
CA GLY A 102 -7.95 -12.54 3.29
C GLY A 102 -9.08 -11.59 2.87
N ILE A 103 -9.03 -10.32 3.29
CA ILE A 103 -9.99 -9.30 2.86
C ILE A 103 -9.60 -8.80 1.47
N LEU A 104 -8.32 -8.47 1.25
CA LEU A 104 -7.84 -8.04 -0.07
C LEU A 104 -8.09 -9.11 -1.12
N THR A 105 -7.70 -10.36 -0.87
CA THR A 105 -7.91 -11.47 -1.81
C THR A 105 -9.38 -11.63 -2.17
N ARG A 106 -10.28 -11.55 -1.18
CA ARG A 106 -11.72 -11.63 -1.43
C ARG A 106 -12.22 -10.46 -2.28
N MET A 107 -11.76 -9.24 -2.03
CA MET A 107 -12.12 -8.07 -2.82
C MET A 107 -11.70 -8.24 -4.28
N LEU A 108 -10.44 -8.62 -4.52
CA LEU A 108 -9.89 -8.85 -5.87
C LEU A 108 -10.66 -9.94 -6.64
N GLN A 109 -11.05 -11.03 -5.95
CA GLN A 109 -11.81 -12.12 -6.57
C GLN A 109 -13.28 -11.76 -6.84
N SER A 110 -13.89 -10.97 -5.97
CA SER A 110 -15.32 -10.63 -6.10
C SER A 110 -15.57 -9.46 -7.05
N ASP A 111 -14.64 -8.52 -7.13
CA ASP A 111 -14.74 -7.32 -7.94
C ASP A 111 -13.36 -6.97 -8.53
N PRO A 112 -13.00 -7.59 -9.66
CA PRO A 112 -11.76 -7.28 -10.39
C PRO A 112 -11.74 -5.85 -10.94
N GLY A 113 -12.88 -5.16 -11.02
CA GLY A 113 -12.96 -3.78 -11.48
C GLY A 113 -12.31 -2.80 -10.49
N LEU A 114 -12.30 -3.15 -9.19
CA LEU A 114 -11.79 -2.31 -8.11
C LEU A 114 -12.27 -0.85 -8.22
N ASP A 115 -13.55 -0.67 -8.51
CA ASP A 115 -14.12 0.64 -8.79
C ASP A 115 -13.91 1.61 -7.62
N GLY A 116 -13.40 2.79 -7.94
CA GLY A 116 -13.07 3.82 -6.95
C GLY A 116 -11.82 3.53 -6.10
N ILE A 117 -11.03 2.49 -6.43
CA ILE A 117 -9.66 2.29 -5.92
C ILE A 117 -8.67 2.79 -6.98
N GLY A 118 -7.75 3.67 -6.59
CA GLY A 118 -6.70 4.19 -7.48
C GLY A 118 -5.31 3.69 -7.15
N ALA A 119 -5.13 3.05 -5.99
CA ALA A 119 -3.86 2.44 -5.63
C ALA A 119 -4.03 1.23 -4.72
N VAL A 120 -3.16 0.24 -4.91
CA VAL A 120 -2.96 -0.87 -3.99
C VAL A 120 -1.51 -0.86 -3.49
N ILE A 121 -1.34 -0.99 -2.17
CA ILE A 121 -0.05 -1.06 -1.52
C ILE A 121 0.05 -2.42 -0.82
N PHE A 122 1.11 -3.17 -1.09
CA PHE A 122 1.46 -4.39 -0.36
C PHE A 122 2.55 -4.05 0.66
N ASP A 123 2.19 -3.97 1.95
CA ASP A 123 3.17 -3.78 3.02
C ASP A 123 3.74 -5.11 3.51
N GLU A 124 4.92 -5.04 4.13
CA GLU A 124 5.61 -6.18 4.76
C GLU A 124 5.75 -7.40 3.82
N PHE A 125 5.96 -7.18 2.52
CA PHE A 125 5.97 -8.26 1.50
C PHE A 125 7.04 -9.34 1.73
N HIS A 126 8.02 -9.06 2.57
CA HIS A 126 9.06 -10.00 2.98
C HIS A 126 8.56 -11.15 3.86
N GLU A 127 7.34 -11.08 4.41
CA GLU A 127 6.73 -12.21 5.12
C GLU A 127 6.37 -13.38 4.20
N ARG A 128 6.37 -13.17 2.87
CA ARG A 128 6.14 -14.18 1.81
C ARG A 128 5.00 -15.15 2.15
N SER A 129 3.87 -14.59 2.58
CA SER A 129 2.63 -15.33 2.77
C SER A 129 2.00 -15.65 1.42
N LEU A 130 1.50 -16.88 1.27
CA LEU A 130 0.79 -17.31 0.06
C LEU A 130 -0.36 -16.36 -0.33
N ASN A 131 -1.05 -15.77 0.64
CA ASN A 131 -2.16 -14.86 0.34
C ASN A 131 -1.65 -13.51 -0.19
N THR A 132 -0.53 -13.02 0.33
CA THR A 132 0.11 -11.79 -0.14
C THR A 132 0.62 -11.99 -1.57
N ASP A 133 1.27 -13.13 -1.86
CA ASP A 133 1.73 -13.48 -3.21
C ASP A 133 0.56 -13.64 -4.19
N LEU A 134 -0.50 -14.35 -3.80
CA LEU A 134 -1.72 -14.48 -4.60
C LEU A 134 -2.38 -13.11 -4.85
N GLY A 135 -2.45 -12.26 -3.82
CA GLY A 135 -2.98 -10.91 -3.94
C GLY A 135 -2.20 -10.07 -4.96
N LEU A 136 -0.86 -10.15 -4.93
CA LEU A 136 -0.01 -9.44 -5.88
C LEU A 136 -0.23 -9.97 -7.30
N ALA A 137 -0.25 -11.29 -7.49
CA ALA A 137 -0.49 -11.91 -8.79
C ALA A 137 -1.84 -11.47 -9.39
N LEU A 138 -2.92 -11.54 -8.61
CA LEU A 138 -4.25 -11.08 -9.04
C LEU A 138 -4.27 -9.57 -9.36
N THR A 139 -3.56 -8.76 -8.56
CA THR A 139 -3.49 -7.32 -8.81
C THR A 139 -2.75 -7.01 -10.11
N LEU A 140 -1.65 -7.73 -10.40
CA LEU A 140 -0.92 -7.60 -11.67
C LEU A 140 -1.78 -8.03 -12.87
N GLU A 141 -2.54 -9.12 -12.74
CA GLU A 141 -3.48 -9.58 -13.78
C GLU A 141 -4.57 -8.52 -14.05
N ILE A 142 -5.18 -7.97 -12.99
CA ILE A 142 -6.18 -6.90 -13.10
C ILE A 142 -5.59 -5.66 -13.78
N ARG A 143 -4.37 -5.25 -13.42
CA ARG A 143 -3.69 -4.12 -14.08
C ARG A 143 -3.47 -4.38 -15.57
N GLY A 144 -3.01 -5.58 -15.93
CA GLY A 144 -2.72 -5.94 -17.32
C GLY A 144 -3.97 -6.10 -18.20
N ALA A 145 -5.10 -6.47 -17.60
CA ALA A 145 -6.33 -6.76 -18.34
C ALA A 145 -7.38 -5.65 -18.32
N LEU A 146 -7.49 -4.89 -17.21
CA LEU A 146 -8.65 -4.03 -16.94
C LEU A 146 -8.31 -2.64 -16.39
N ARG A 147 -7.24 -2.51 -15.60
CA ARG A 147 -6.94 -1.31 -14.81
C ARG A 147 -5.48 -0.87 -14.96
N ASP A 148 -5.10 -0.50 -16.18
CA ASP A 148 -3.75 0.02 -16.47
C ASP A 148 -3.44 1.32 -15.69
N ASP A 149 -4.49 2.04 -15.28
CA ASP A 149 -4.47 3.24 -14.44
C ASP A 149 -4.18 2.98 -12.95
N LEU A 150 -4.40 1.75 -12.45
CA LEU A 150 -4.27 1.45 -11.03
C LEU A 150 -2.81 1.56 -10.59
N LEU A 151 -2.52 2.31 -9.53
CA LEU A 151 -1.16 2.38 -8.98
C LEU A 151 -0.86 1.15 -8.11
N LEU A 152 0.36 0.63 -8.19
CA LEU A 152 0.79 -0.52 -7.40
C LEU A 152 2.14 -0.28 -6.72
N VAL A 153 2.16 -0.42 -5.40
CA VAL A 153 3.39 -0.33 -4.60
C VAL A 153 3.60 -1.64 -3.86
N VAL A 154 4.81 -2.19 -3.93
CA VAL A 154 5.23 -3.28 -3.03
C VAL A 154 6.31 -2.76 -2.10
N MET A 155 6.11 -2.89 -0.80
CA MET A 155 7.03 -2.42 0.23
C MET A 155 7.68 -3.62 0.94
N SER A 156 9.01 -3.61 1.05
CA SER A 156 9.77 -4.67 1.72
C SER A 156 10.77 -4.09 2.71
N ALA A 157 10.98 -4.82 3.82
CA ALA A 157 11.97 -4.51 4.81
C ALA A 157 13.35 -5.15 4.55
N THR A 158 13.42 -6.09 3.60
CA THR A 158 14.62 -6.89 3.32
C THR A 158 15.28 -6.48 2.01
N LEU A 159 16.58 -6.80 1.90
CA LEU A 159 17.46 -6.41 0.79
C LEU A 159 17.13 -7.05 -0.57
N ASP A 160 16.25 -8.06 -0.62
CA ASP A 160 15.97 -8.84 -1.84
C ASP A 160 14.68 -8.36 -2.53
N ALA A 161 14.65 -7.09 -2.94
CA ALA A 161 13.53 -6.47 -3.65
C ALA A 161 13.63 -6.63 -5.19
N ALA A 162 14.79 -7.00 -5.72
CA ALA A 162 15.01 -7.14 -7.16
C ALA A 162 14.14 -8.22 -7.83
N PRO A 163 13.93 -9.42 -7.25
CA PRO A 163 13.03 -10.41 -7.84
C PRO A 163 11.58 -9.92 -7.92
N VAL A 164 11.15 -9.11 -6.95
CA VAL A 164 9.80 -8.51 -6.94
C VAL A 164 9.68 -7.47 -8.06
N ALA A 165 10.70 -6.63 -8.25
CA ALA A 165 10.73 -5.66 -9.35
C ALA A 165 10.65 -6.36 -10.72
N ALA A 166 11.39 -7.45 -10.91
CA ALA A 166 11.35 -8.26 -12.12
C ALA A 166 9.97 -8.91 -12.35
N LEU A 167 9.34 -9.44 -11.30
CA LEU A 167 7.97 -9.96 -11.35
C LEU A 167 6.96 -8.87 -11.77
N MET A 168 7.20 -7.63 -11.35
CA MET A 168 6.38 -6.46 -11.69
C MET A 168 6.78 -5.82 -13.03
N GLY A 169 7.48 -6.54 -13.91
CA GLY A 169 7.86 -6.03 -15.24
C GLY A 169 8.94 -4.95 -15.18
N ASP A 170 10.00 -5.19 -14.39
CA ASP A 170 11.11 -4.28 -14.15
C ASP A 170 10.67 -2.92 -13.56
N ALA A 171 9.70 -2.96 -12.63
CA ALA A 171 9.22 -1.77 -11.94
C ALA A 171 10.37 -1.05 -11.21
N PRO A 172 10.38 0.30 -11.18
CA PRO A 172 11.42 1.06 -10.50
C PRO A 172 11.60 0.63 -9.03
N LEU A 173 12.84 0.34 -8.66
CA LEU A 173 13.25 0.06 -7.28
C LEU A 173 13.69 1.36 -6.60
N VAL A 174 12.98 1.74 -5.54
CA VAL A 174 13.30 2.90 -4.70
C VAL A 174 13.80 2.40 -3.36
N THR A 175 14.95 2.92 -2.90
CA THR A 175 15.55 2.52 -1.63
C THR A 175 15.68 3.71 -0.70
N SER A 176 15.18 3.56 0.52
CA SER A 176 15.40 4.49 1.61
C SER A 176 16.76 4.26 2.25
N ALA A 177 17.44 5.36 2.60
CA ALA A 177 18.60 5.29 3.48
C ALA A 177 18.21 4.68 4.84
N ALA A 178 19.22 4.11 5.53
CA ALA A 178 19.08 3.56 6.87
C ALA A 178 19.23 4.65 7.94
#